data_AF-A0A971HC41-F1
#
_entry.id   AF-A0A971HC41-F1
#
_cell.length_a   1.000
_cell.length_b   1.000
_cell.length_c   1.000
_cell.angle_alpha   90.00
_cell.angle_beta   90.00
_cell.angle_gamma   90.00
#
_symmetry.space_group_name_H-M   'P 1'
#
loop_
_entity.id
_entity.type
_entity.pdbx_description
1 polymer ?
#
loop_
_entity_poly.entity_id
_entity_poly.type
_entity_poly.pdbx_seq_one_letter_code
_entity_poly.pdbx_strand_id
1 'polypeptide(L)'
;MDLKEVMSCKNFAVVGDTLQENKYARKIKQGLMEKGYEVFPVGKELSSINDIAEDIDIIDLCINPESGLKLIQECRKPFKCIVIQPGAKDKKLISYLRENNLPYIEDCLLVGLHKYTK
;
A
#
# COMPACT_ATOMS: atom_id res chain seq x y z
N MET A 1 -11.16 4.23 -7.62
CA MET A 1 -11.52 3.02 -6.85
C MET A 1 -12.07 3.46 -5.50
N ASP A 2 -12.87 2.64 -4.85
CA ASP A 2 -13.21 2.74 -3.43
C ASP A 2 -12.59 1.58 -2.62
N LEU A 3 -12.75 1.56 -1.30
CA LEU A 3 -12.18 0.52 -0.44
C LEU A 3 -12.71 -0.88 -0.77
N LYS A 4 -13.98 -1.02 -1.17
CA LYS A 4 -14.56 -2.33 -1.51
C LYS A 4 -13.91 -2.87 -2.79
N GLU A 5 -13.74 -2.01 -3.80
CA GLU A 5 -13.02 -2.36 -5.03
C GLU A 5 -11.56 -2.72 -4.73
N VAL A 6 -10.88 -1.97 -3.86
CA VAL A 6 -9.51 -2.30 -3.40
C VAL A 6 -9.47 -3.68 -2.77
N MET A 7 -10.36 -4.01 -1.85
CA MET A 7 -10.38 -5.32 -1.18
C MET A 7 -10.73 -6.49 -2.12
N SER A 8 -11.23 -6.22 -3.33
CA SER A 8 -11.45 -7.24 -4.36
C SER A 8 -10.22 -7.57 -5.21
N CYS A 9 -9.14 -6.78 -5.11
CA CYS A 9 -7.85 -7.07 -5.73
C CYS A 9 -7.11 -8.20 -5.00
N LYS A 10 -6.02 -8.73 -5.58
CA LYS A 10 -5.27 -9.86 -5.01
C LYS A 10 -3.87 -9.49 -4.53
N ASN A 11 -3.16 -8.66 -5.28
CA ASN A 11 -1.72 -8.45 -5.11
C ASN A 11 -1.41 -7.09 -4.46
N PHE A 12 -0.90 -7.11 -3.23
CA PHE A 12 -0.67 -5.92 -2.41
C PHE A 12 0.81 -5.71 -2.12
N ALA A 13 1.36 -4.57 -2.53
CA ALA A 13 2.63 -4.08 -2.02
C ALA A 13 2.40 -3.30 -0.73
N VAL A 14 2.78 -3.85 0.42
CA VAL A 14 2.60 -3.20 1.73
C VAL A 14 3.88 -2.45 2.08
N VAL A 15 3.82 -1.12 1.99
CA VAL A 15 4.96 -0.23 2.19
C VAL A 15 4.98 0.28 3.62
N GLY A 16 6.01 -0.08 4.37
CA GLY A 16 6.19 0.37 5.75
C GLY A 16 7.07 -0.55 6.58
N ASP A 17 7.01 -0.40 7.90
CA ASP A 17 7.69 -1.32 8.80
C ASP A 17 6.82 -2.57 9.05
N THR A 18 7.06 -3.57 8.22
CA THR A 18 6.34 -4.85 8.19
C THR A 18 6.97 -5.92 9.10
N LEU A 19 7.98 -5.57 9.90
CA LEU A 19 8.67 -6.47 10.82
C LEU A 19 8.32 -6.18 12.29
N GLN A 20 8.06 -4.92 12.65
CA GLN A 20 7.71 -4.55 14.03
C GLN A 20 6.22 -4.82 14.35
N GLU A 21 5.95 -5.72 15.30
CA GLU A 21 4.58 -6.16 15.71
C GLU A 21 3.63 -5.03 16.11
N ASN A 22 4.15 -3.96 16.70
CA ASN A 22 3.34 -2.83 17.14
C ASN A 22 2.94 -1.88 15.98
N LYS A 23 3.52 -2.03 14.78
CA LYS A 23 3.26 -1.15 13.63
C LYS A 23 2.04 -1.60 12.82
N TYR A 24 1.32 -0.62 12.27
CA TYR A 24 0.15 -0.89 11.44
C TYR A 24 0.51 -1.64 10.14
N ALA A 25 1.64 -1.32 9.51
CA ALA A 25 2.09 -2.03 8.30
C ALA A 25 2.27 -3.54 8.55
N ARG A 26 2.82 -3.92 9.73
CA ARG A 26 2.91 -5.33 10.15
C ARG A 26 1.54 -5.98 10.32
N LYS A 27 0.59 -5.29 10.98
CA LYS A 27 -0.78 -5.78 11.16
C LYS A 27 -1.53 -5.94 9.83
N ILE A 28 -1.35 -4.99 8.89
CA ILE A 28 -1.92 -5.05 7.55
C ILE A 28 -1.34 -6.24 6.78
N LYS A 29 0.00 -6.39 6.78
CA LYS A 29 0.67 -7.55 6.17
C LYS A 29 0.07 -8.87 6.68
N GLN A 30 -0.04 -9.04 8.00
CA GLN A 30 -0.59 -10.25 8.60
C GLN A 30 -2.05 -10.48 8.20
N GLY A 31 -2.90 -9.47 8.37
CA GLY A 31 -4.32 -9.61 8.06
C GLY A 31 -4.59 -9.93 6.59
N LEU A 32 -3.83 -9.33 5.67
CA LEU A 32 -3.91 -9.67 4.24
C LEU A 32 -3.45 -11.11 3.98
N MET A 33 -2.31 -11.54 4.53
CA MET A 33 -1.81 -12.90 4.35
C MET A 33 -2.77 -13.95 4.93
N GLU A 34 -3.34 -13.71 6.12
CA GLU A 34 -4.32 -14.59 6.77
C GLU A 34 -5.61 -14.76 5.96
N LYS A 35 -5.95 -13.76 5.13
CA LYS A 35 -7.11 -13.78 4.24
C LYS A 35 -6.79 -14.25 2.82
N GLY A 36 -5.56 -14.71 2.57
CA GLY A 36 -5.16 -15.33 1.30
C GLY A 36 -4.81 -14.35 0.18
N TYR A 37 -4.53 -13.08 0.52
CA TYR A 37 -3.98 -12.12 -0.45
C TYR A 37 -2.48 -12.38 -0.67
N GLU A 38 -1.98 -12.04 -1.87
CA GLU A 38 -0.54 -12.01 -2.13
C GLU A 38 0.03 -10.70 -1.59
N VAL A 39 1.01 -10.78 -0.69
CA VAL A 39 1.55 -9.62 0.02
C VAL A 39 3.04 -9.50 -0.19
N PHE A 40 3.45 -8.34 -0.70
CA PHE A 40 4.85 -7.99 -0.94
C PHE A 40 5.28 -6.88 0.02
N PRO A 41 6.04 -7.19 1.09
CA PRO A 41 6.47 -6.21 2.07
C PRO A 41 7.64 -5.36 1.54
N VAL A 42 7.44 -4.04 1.45
CA VAL A 42 8.43 -3.08 0.96
C VAL A 42 8.84 -2.12 2.06
N GLY A 43 10.14 -1.87 2.19
CA GLY A 43 10.77 -1.04 3.20
C GLY A 43 11.94 -1.77 3.85
N LYS A 44 11.64 -2.69 4.79
CA LYS A 44 12.66 -3.47 5.51
C LYS A 44 13.00 -4.81 4.87
N GLU A 45 12.06 -5.39 4.13
CA GLU A 45 12.21 -6.71 3.51
C GLU A 45 12.61 -6.55 2.03
N LEU A 46 11.79 -5.89 1.22
CA LEU A 46 12.17 -5.44 -0.12
C LEU A 46 12.58 -3.96 -0.11
N SER A 47 13.64 -3.62 -0.84
CA SER A 47 14.17 -2.25 -0.86
C SER A 47 13.36 -1.33 -1.78
N SER A 48 12.84 -1.88 -2.87
CA SER A 48 12.06 -1.16 -3.88
C SER A 48 10.79 -1.93 -4.23
N ILE A 49 9.75 -1.18 -4.62
CA ILE A 49 8.55 -1.75 -5.25
C ILE A 49 8.93 -2.49 -6.54
N ASN A 50 10.00 -2.04 -7.21
CA ASN A 50 10.48 -2.65 -8.44
C ASN A 50 11.13 -4.03 -8.23
N ASP A 51 11.46 -4.41 -6.99
CA ASP A 51 12.06 -5.72 -6.67
C ASP A 51 11.00 -6.84 -6.65
N ILE A 52 9.71 -6.49 -6.72
CA ILE A 52 8.60 -7.44 -6.80
C ILE A 52 8.56 -8.03 -8.21
N ALA A 53 8.60 -9.36 -8.34
CA ALA A 53 8.60 -10.02 -9.65
C ALA A 53 7.20 -10.00 -10.29
N GLU A 54 6.17 -10.14 -9.47
CA GLU A 54 4.76 -10.25 -9.85
C GLU A 54 4.13 -8.89 -10.19
N ASP A 55 2.95 -8.92 -10.82
CA ASP A 55 2.14 -7.72 -11.01
C ASP A 55 1.55 -7.22 -9.69
N ILE A 56 1.43 -5.90 -9.56
CA ILE A 56 0.91 -5.25 -8.36
C ILE A 56 -0.47 -4.68 -8.67
N ASP A 57 -1.46 -4.99 -7.85
CA ASP A 57 -2.77 -4.33 -7.94
C ASP A 57 -2.76 -3.04 -7.10
N ILE A 58 -2.38 -3.17 -5.83
CA ILE A 58 -2.51 -2.12 -4.83
C ILE A 58 -1.16 -1.84 -4.17
N ILE A 59 -0.81 -0.56 -4.09
CA ILE A 59 0.29 -0.10 -3.23
C ILE A 59 -0.32 0.48 -1.95
N ASP A 60 -0.10 -0.17 -0.83
CA ASP A 60 -0.53 0.30 0.49
C ASP A 60 0.59 1.12 1.15
N LEU A 61 0.41 2.45 1.19
CA LEU A 61 1.37 3.35 1.82
C LEU A 61 1.07 3.49 3.32
N CYS A 62 1.82 2.74 4.13
CA CYS A 62 1.79 2.76 5.59
C CYS A 62 3.15 3.19 6.18
N ILE A 63 3.73 4.26 5.63
CA ILE A 63 5.03 4.81 6.00
C ILE A 63 4.93 6.34 6.14
N ASN A 64 5.98 6.99 6.66
CA ASN A 64 6.03 8.45 6.67
C ASN A 64 5.93 9.02 5.24
N PRO A 65 5.28 10.18 5.05
CA PRO A 65 4.95 10.66 3.70
C PRO A 65 6.15 10.96 2.81
N GLU A 66 7.27 11.42 3.36
CA GLU A 66 8.49 11.73 2.59
C GLU A 66 9.12 10.47 2.00
N SER A 67 9.25 9.41 2.81
CA SER A 67 9.75 8.11 2.34
C SER A 67 8.77 7.46 1.36
N GLY A 68 7.46 7.59 1.62
CA GLY A 68 6.41 7.10 0.71
C GLY A 68 6.48 7.78 -0.65
N LEU A 69 6.61 9.11 -0.70
CA LEU A 69 6.75 9.86 -1.95
C LEU A 69 7.96 9.40 -2.76
N LYS A 70 9.12 9.23 -2.12
CA LYS A 70 10.33 8.75 -2.80
C LYS A 70 10.13 7.37 -3.45
N LEU A 71 9.52 6.43 -2.73
CA LEU A 71 9.24 5.10 -3.25
C LEU A 71 8.26 5.13 -4.44
N ILE A 72 7.23 5.99 -4.39
CA ILE A 72 6.29 6.15 -5.50
C ILE A 72 6.99 6.80 -6.71
N GLN A 73 7.85 7.80 -6.50
CA GLN A 73 8.61 8.45 -7.59
C GLN A 73 9.56 7.48 -8.29
N GLU A 74 10.10 6.51 -7.57
CA GLU A 74 10.99 5.48 -8.11
C GLU A 74 10.24 4.26 -8.68
N CYS A 75 8.91 4.17 -8.48
CA CYS A 75 8.09 3.06 -8.92
C CYS A 75 7.93 3.08 -10.45
N ARG A 76 8.34 1.99 -11.12
CA ARG A 76 8.24 1.81 -12.58
C ARG A 76 7.26 0.70 -12.96
N LYS A 77 6.69 0.00 -11.97
CA LYS A 77 5.71 -1.06 -12.19
C LYS A 77 4.31 -0.46 -12.36
N PRO A 78 3.47 -1.03 -13.23
CA PRO A 78 2.07 -0.66 -13.27
C PRO A 78 1.36 -1.10 -11.97
N PHE A 79 0.35 -0.35 -11.57
CA PHE A 79 -0.54 -0.65 -10.46
C PHE A 79 -1.92 -0.05 -10.71
N LYS A 80 -2.96 -0.55 -10.03
CA LYS A 80 -4.34 -0.07 -10.18
C LYS A 80 -4.68 1.10 -9.27
N CYS A 81 -4.20 1.09 -8.03
CA CYS A 81 -4.46 2.16 -7.06
C CYS A 81 -3.44 2.19 -5.91
N ILE A 82 -3.21 3.38 -5.38
CA ILE A 82 -2.51 3.59 -4.12
C ILE A 82 -3.55 3.74 -2.99
N VAL A 83 -3.33 3.08 -1.86
CA VAL A 83 -4.08 3.33 -0.62
C VAL A 83 -3.18 4.10 0.33
N ILE A 84 -3.57 5.31 0.69
CA ILE A 84 -2.85 6.13 1.66
C ILE A 84 -3.44 5.84 3.03
N GLN A 85 -2.69 5.13 3.87
CA GLN A 85 -3.13 4.82 5.24
C GLN A 85 -3.25 6.09 6.09
N PRO A 86 -4.06 6.07 7.17
CA PRO A 86 -4.11 7.15 8.14
C PRO A 86 -2.71 7.51 8.66
N GLY A 87 -2.35 8.80 8.56
CA GLY A 87 -1.03 9.31 8.97
C GLY A 87 0.06 9.27 7.90
N ALA A 88 -0.18 8.66 6.73
CA ALA A 88 0.77 8.63 5.61
C ALA A 88 0.57 9.75 4.57
N LYS A 89 -0.43 10.62 4.77
CA LYS A 89 -0.76 11.73 3.88
C LYS A 89 0.15 12.94 4.11
N ASP A 90 0.59 13.57 3.03
CA ASP A 90 1.19 14.91 3.02
C ASP A 90 0.80 15.67 1.74
N LYS A 91 0.89 17.00 1.79
CA LYS A 91 0.59 17.88 0.64
C LYS A 91 1.46 17.59 -0.58
N LYS A 92 2.76 17.31 -0.42
CA LYS A 92 3.67 17.01 -1.53
C LYS A 92 3.32 15.69 -2.20
N LEU A 93 3.04 14.65 -1.39
CA LEU A 93 2.58 13.36 -1.90
C LEU A 93 1.33 13.52 -2.74
N ILE A 94 0.28 14.16 -2.20
CA ILE A 94 -0.98 14.35 -2.91
C ILE A 94 -0.82 15.17 -4.19
N SER A 95 0.02 16.22 -4.17
CA SER A 95 0.27 17.04 -5.36
C SER A 95 0.93 16.21 -6.45
N TYR A 96 1.97 15.44 -6.10
CA TYR A 96 2.66 14.56 -7.04
C TYR A 96 1.72 13.51 -7.65
N LEU A 97 0.89 12.85 -6.83
CA LEU A 97 -0.08 11.85 -7.33
C LEU A 97 -1.06 12.47 -8.33
N ARG A 98 -1.56 13.69 -8.06
CA ARG A 98 -2.49 14.39 -8.94
C ARG A 98 -1.84 14.85 -10.24
N GLU A 99 -0.66 15.46 -10.16
CA GLU A 99 0.09 15.96 -11.33
C GLU A 99 0.45 14.83 -12.30
N ASN A 100 0.69 13.62 -11.78
CA ASN A 100 1.02 12.43 -12.57
C ASN A 100 -0.19 11.53 -12.87
N ASN A 101 -1.41 11.97 -12.53
CA ASN A 101 -2.65 11.22 -12.71
C ASN A 101 -2.61 9.79 -12.12
N LEU A 102 -1.92 9.63 -10.98
CA LEU A 102 -1.81 8.36 -10.29
C LEU A 102 -3.08 8.10 -9.46
N PRO A 103 -3.77 6.96 -9.64
CA PRO A 103 -4.98 6.65 -8.91
C PRO A 103 -4.68 6.40 -7.43
N TYR A 104 -5.43 7.05 -6.54
CA TYR A 104 -5.29 6.86 -5.10
C TYR A 104 -6.61 6.99 -4.33
N ILE A 105 -6.66 6.38 -3.15
CA ILE A 105 -7.68 6.63 -2.12
C ILE A 105 -7.02 6.88 -0.76
N GLU A 106 -7.73 7.53 0.14
CA GLU A 106 -7.36 7.69 1.54
C GLU A 106 -8.27 6.81 2.38
N ASP A 107 -7.78 5.66 2.85
CA ASP A 107 -8.59 4.70 3.60
C ASP A 107 -7.70 3.72 4.41
N CYS A 108 -8.32 2.83 5.18
CA CYS A 108 -7.64 1.87 6.05
C CYS A 108 -7.86 0.41 5.61
N LEU A 109 -6.78 -0.30 5.26
CA LEU A 109 -6.89 -1.70 4.86
C LEU A 109 -7.34 -2.63 6.00
N LEU A 110 -7.04 -2.29 7.26
CA LEU A 110 -7.59 -3.05 8.40
C LEU A 110 -9.12 -2.94 8.49
N VAL A 111 -9.67 -1.75 8.18
CA VAL A 111 -11.12 -1.56 8.08
C VAL A 111 -11.68 -2.32 6.87
N GLY A 112 -10.96 -2.30 5.75
CA GLY A 112 -11.30 -3.06 4.55
C GLY A 112 -11.38 -4.56 4.80
N LEU A 113 -10.36 -5.12 5.46
CA LEU A 113 -10.31 -6.52 5.90
C LEU A 113 -11.52 -6.84 6.77
N HIS A 114 -11.80 -6.03 7.80
CA HIS A 114 -12.94 -6.27 8.70
C HIS A 114 -14.30 -6.24 7.98
N LYS A 115 -14.49 -5.34 7.01
CA LYS A 115 -15.79 -5.13 6.35
C LYS A 115 -16.05 -6.07 5.17
N TYR A 116 -14.99 -6.43 4.43
CA TYR A 116 -15.13 -7.02 3.09
C TYR A 116 -14.49 -8.41 2.97
N THR A 117 -13.82 -8.91 4.02
CA THR A 117 -13.31 -10.28 4.05
C THR A 117 -14.05 -11.07 5.11
N LYS A 118 -14.52 -12.28 4.76
CA LYS A 118 -15.14 -13.22 5.71
C LYS A 118 -14.06 -13.98 6.46
#